data_AF-A0AA43ESI6-F1
#
_entry.id   AF-A0AA43ESI6-F1
#
_cell.length_a   1.000
_cell.length_b   1.000
_cell.length_c   1.000
_cell.angle_alpha   90.00
_cell.angle_beta   90.00
_cell.angle_gamma   90.00
#
_symmetry.space_group_name_H-M   'P 1'
#
loop_
_entity.id
_entity.type
_entity.pdbx_description
1 polymer ?
#
loop_
_entity_poly.entity_id
_entity_poly.type
_entity_poly.pdbx_seq_one_letter_code
_entity_poly.pdbx_strand_id
1 'polypeptide(L)'
;MIHLVGVDHMIQHNGYMNNKKRVAIRAFQDYLREQIQATGAMLLAEEFSDDALRMNNASTATVKQVADEVCLPHLFCDPGRQERAQLQSSSSVRREGYWLEQLAPFQDCAVLFVCGEDHVSTFQQTLAAAGLAFCILSTGWGKCLNPTRA
;
A
#
# COMPACT_ATOMS: atom_id res chain seq x y z
N MET A 1 11.12 -9.24 6.40
CA MET A 1 11.48 -7.78 6.52
C MET A 1 10.46 -6.98 5.74
N ILE A 2 9.93 -5.89 6.30
CA ILE A 2 8.88 -5.07 5.66
C ILE A 2 9.45 -3.73 5.16
N HIS A 3 9.33 -3.46 3.87
CA HIS A 3 9.73 -2.20 3.25
C HIS A 3 8.51 -1.30 3.04
N LEU A 4 8.44 -0.17 3.74
CA LEU A 4 7.29 0.73 3.74
C LEU A 4 7.42 1.83 2.67
N VAL A 5 6.32 2.09 1.98
CA VAL A 5 6.18 3.20 1.03
C VAL A 5 4.89 3.96 1.30
N GLY A 6 5.01 5.26 1.59
CA GLY A 6 3.90 6.17 1.84
C GLY A 6 3.40 6.84 0.56
N VAL A 7 2.08 6.81 0.35
CA VAL A 7 1.42 7.37 -0.84
C VAL A 7 0.17 8.19 -0.48
N ASP A 8 -0.23 9.11 -1.37
CA ASP A 8 -1.62 9.56 -1.45
C ASP A 8 -2.43 8.49 -2.20
N HIS A 9 -3.56 8.05 -1.65
CA HIS A 9 -4.40 7.00 -2.24
C HIS A 9 -4.81 7.31 -3.70
N MET A 10 -4.77 8.57 -4.13
CA MET A 10 -5.01 8.96 -5.53
C MET A 10 -4.12 8.26 -6.54
N ILE A 11 -2.92 7.79 -6.17
CA ILE A 11 -2.03 7.07 -7.09
C ILE A 11 -2.09 5.55 -6.93
N GLN A 12 -2.88 5.00 -6.00
CA GLN A 12 -3.04 3.55 -5.82
C GLN A 12 -4.01 2.89 -6.80
N HIS A 13 -4.70 3.66 -7.64
CA HIS A 13 -5.69 3.12 -8.57
C HIS A 13 -5.81 3.94 -9.86
N ASN A 14 -6.24 3.30 -10.94
CA ASN A 14 -6.38 3.92 -12.25
C ASN A 14 -7.77 4.54 -12.54
N GLY A 15 -8.55 4.86 -11.50
CA GLY A 15 -9.85 5.50 -11.61
C GLY A 15 -9.76 7.02 -11.78
N TYR A 16 -10.74 7.63 -12.46
CA TYR A 16 -10.84 9.10 -12.69
C TYR A 16 -9.53 9.75 -13.17
N MET A 17 -8.99 9.28 -14.29
CA MET A 17 -7.64 9.62 -14.75
C MET A 17 -7.55 10.97 -15.48
N ASN A 18 -6.62 11.81 -15.05
CA ASN A 18 -6.13 12.98 -15.79
C ASN A 18 -4.63 12.81 -16.15
N ASN A 19 -4.07 13.76 -16.91
CA ASN A 19 -2.67 13.69 -17.33
C ASN A 19 -1.68 13.67 -16.15
N LYS A 20 -1.90 14.52 -15.14
CA LYS A 20 -1.01 14.59 -13.96
C LYS A 20 -1.00 13.27 -13.19
N LYS A 21 -2.18 12.71 -12.93
CA LYS A 21 -2.34 11.40 -12.28
C LYS A 21 -1.70 10.27 -13.09
N ARG A 22 -1.87 10.25 -14.42
CA ARG A 22 -1.21 9.27 -15.30
C ARG A 22 0.30 9.29 -15.17
N VAL A 23 0.90 10.49 -15.20
CA VAL A 23 2.36 10.65 -15.07
C VAL A 23 2.82 10.21 -13.68
N ALA A 24 2.11 10.62 -12.62
CA ALA A 24 2.45 10.24 -11.25
C ALA A 24 2.35 8.72 -11.03
N ILE A 25 1.31 8.07 -11.54
CA ILE A 25 1.16 6.60 -11.45
C ILE A 25 2.31 5.90 -12.17
N ARG A 26 2.68 6.32 -13.39
CA ARG A 26 3.80 5.71 -14.11
C ARG A 26 5.11 5.85 -13.36
N ALA A 27 5.43 7.06 -12.89
CA ALA A 27 6.63 7.30 -12.10
C ALA A 27 6.66 6.43 -10.82
N PHE A 28 5.50 6.26 -10.18
CA PHE A 28 5.38 5.40 -9.01
C PHE A 28 5.57 3.91 -9.36
N GLN A 29 5.01 3.44 -10.48
CA GLN A 29 5.22 2.07 -10.95
C GLN A 29 6.69 1.78 -11.25
N ASP A 30 7.38 2.72 -11.90
CA ASP A 30 8.82 2.59 -12.20
C ASP A 30 9.63 2.49 -10.90
N TYR A 31 9.33 3.36 -9.93
CA TYR A 31 9.92 3.30 -8.59
C TYR A 31 9.67 1.94 -7.90
N LEU A 32 8.44 1.41 -7.93
CA LEU A 32 8.14 0.11 -7.32
C LEU A 32 8.99 -1.01 -7.95
N ARG A 33 9.15 -1.03 -9.28
CA ARG A 33 9.99 -2.02 -9.97
C ARG A 33 11.46 -1.91 -9.56
N GLU A 34 11.99 -0.71 -9.43
CA GLU A 34 13.34 -0.49 -8.91
C GLU A 34 13.50 -1.01 -7.47
N GLN A 35 12.51 -0.72 -6.60
CA GLN A 35 12.57 -1.18 -5.21
C GLN A 35 12.42 -2.70 -5.08
N ILE A 36 11.63 -3.35 -5.93
CA ILE A 36 11.56 -4.82 -5.98
C ILE A 36 12.95 -5.40 -6.21
N GLN A 37 13.71 -4.86 -7.17
CA GLN A 37 15.08 -5.32 -7.47
C GLN A 37 16.05 -5.01 -6.33
N ALA A 38 16.00 -3.79 -5.78
CA ALA A 38 16.93 -3.33 -4.74
C ALA A 38 16.73 -4.07 -3.41
N THR A 39 15.50 -4.43 -3.06
CA THR A 39 15.16 -5.08 -1.79
C THR A 39 15.08 -6.59 -1.88
N GLY A 40 14.95 -7.15 -3.09
CA GLY A 40 14.63 -8.57 -3.27
C GLY A 40 13.22 -8.91 -2.79
N ALA A 41 12.27 -7.97 -2.86
CA ALA A 41 10.90 -8.18 -2.42
C ALA A 41 10.27 -9.39 -3.14
N MET A 42 9.64 -10.27 -2.36
CA MET A 42 8.96 -11.47 -2.84
C MET A 42 7.44 -11.35 -2.80
N LEU A 43 6.92 -10.27 -2.19
CA LEU A 43 5.50 -9.96 -2.08
C LEU A 43 5.30 -8.45 -2.18
N LEU A 44 4.30 -8.02 -2.94
CA LEU A 44 3.76 -6.67 -2.89
C LEU A 44 2.47 -6.68 -2.10
N ALA A 45 2.39 -5.88 -1.04
CA ALA A 45 1.22 -5.75 -0.22
C ALA A 45 0.79 -4.29 -0.14
N GLU A 46 -0.50 -4.02 0.04
CA GLU A 46 -0.97 -2.65 0.16
C GLU A 46 -2.14 -2.46 1.13
N GLU A 47 -2.19 -1.28 1.76
CA GLU A 47 -3.39 -0.73 2.38
C GLU A 47 -4.39 -0.37 1.26
N PHE A 48 -5.07 -1.39 0.76
CA PHE A 48 -6.13 -1.25 -0.23
C PHE A 48 -7.03 -2.49 -0.25
N SER A 49 -8.15 -2.42 -0.97
CA SER A 49 -9.11 -3.50 -1.09
C SER A 49 -9.91 -3.45 -2.39
N ASP A 50 -10.55 -4.56 -2.76
CA ASP A 50 -11.46 -4.63 -3.92
C ASP A 50 -12.65 -3.66 -3.80
N ASP A 51 -13.12 -3.41 -2.58
CA ASP A 51 -14.17 -2.42 -2.33
C ASP A 51 -13.68 -1.01 -2.68
N ALA A 52 -12.41 -0.69 -2.36
CA ALA A 52 -11.81 0.60 -2.70
C ALA A 52 -11.65 0.76 -4.23
N LEU A 53 -11.35 -0.30 -4.97
CA LEU A 53 -11.34 -0.27 -6.44
C LEU A 53 -12.72 0.09 -7.01
N ARG A 54 -13.77 -0.59 -6.54
CA ARG A 54 -15.15 -0.37 -6.98
C ARG A 54 -15.61 1.05 -6.68
N MET A 55 -15.33 1.56 -5.48
CA MET A 55 -15.69 2.92 -5.08
C MET A 55 -15.01 3.99 -5.92
N ASN A 56 -13.81 3.71 -6.43
CA ASN A 56 -13.04 4.64 -7.24
C ASN A 56 -13.26 4.50 -8.75
N ASN A 57 -14.21 3.66 -9.20
CA ASN A 57 -14.41 3.33 -10.61
C ASN A 57 -13.09 2.96 -11.32
N ALA A 58 -12.25 2.20 -10.63
CA ALA A 58 -10.95 1.75 -11.10
C ALA A 58 -11.05 0.31 -11.60
N SER A 59 -10.31 -0.02 -12.66
CA SER A 59 -10.21 -1.39 -13.14
C SER A 59 -9.03 -2.15 -12.51
N THR A 60 -8.03 -1.44 -11.97
CA THR A 60 -6.91 -2.07 -11.28
C THR A 60 -6.28 -1.16 -10.23
N ALA A 61 -5.62 -1.79 -9.25
CA ALA A 61 -4.77 -1.12 -8.29
C ALA A 61 -3.35 -1.00 -8.87
N THR A 62 -2.68 0.11 -8.62
CA THR A 62 -1.35 0.40 -9.17
C THR A 62 -0.32 -0.62 -8.70
N VAL A 63 -0.35 -0.99 -7.42
CA VAL A 63 0.57 -1.95 -6.81
C VAL A 63 0.32 -3.35 -7.37
N LYS A 64 -0.96 -3.76 -7.44
CA LYS A 64 -1.36 -5.01 -8.09
C LYS A 64 -0.89 -5.10 -9.53
N GLN A 65 -1.06 -4.04 -10.31
CA GLN A 65 -0.62 -4.01 -11.70
C GLN A 65 0.90 -4.27 -11.81
N VAL A 66 1.72 -3.64 -10.96
CA VAL A 66 3.17 -3.89 -10.96
C VAL A 66 3.47 -5.33 -10.59
N ALA A 67 2.82 -5.87 -9.55
CA ALA A 67 3.01 -7.24 -9.12
C ALA A 67 2.70 -8.25 -10.26
N ASP A 68 1.58 -8.05 -10.96
CA ASP A 68 1.19 -8.87 -12.10
C ASP A 68 2.23 -8.80 -13.24
N GLU A 69 2.74 -7.60 -13.54
CA GLU A 69 3.75 -7.36 -14.58
C GLU A 69 5.10 -8.03 -14.30
N VAL A 70 5.50 -8.10 -13.02
CA VAL A 70 6.76 -8.74 -12.60
C VAL A 70 6.58 -10.18 -12.11
N CYS A 71 5.37 -10.75 -12.25
CA CYS A 71 5.00 -12.09 -11.80
C CYS A 71 5.26 -12.34 -10.30
N LEU A 72 5.03 -11.33 -9.45
CA LEU A 72 5.09 -11.47 -8.00
C LEU A 72 3.69 -11.60 -7.38
N PRO A 73 3.56 -12.33 -6.26
CA PRO A 73 2.36 -12.31 -5.45
C PRO A 73 1.96 -10.88 -5.05
N HIS A 74 0.66 -10.66 -4.98
CA HIS A 74 0.05 -9.42 -4.48
C HIS A 74 -0.95 -9.72 -3.37
N LEU A 75 -1.02 -8.83 -2.38
CA LEU A 75 -1.94 -8.92 -1.26
C LEU A 75 -2.61 -7.58 -0.96
N PHE A 76 -3.94 -7.57 -0.99
CA PHE A 76 -4.73 -6.52 -0.34
C PHE A 76 -4.77 -6.78 1.16
N CYS A 77 -4.19 -5.87 1.94
CA CYS A 77 -4.11 -6.05 3.38
C CYS A 77 -5.24 -5.36 4.13
N ASP A 78 -6.06 -4.54 3.47
CA ASP A 78 -7.03 -3.70 4.18
C ASP A 78 -8.43 -4.31 4.15
N PRO A 79 -9.15 -4.38 5.29
CA PRO A 79 -10.46 -5.03 5.33
C PRO A 79 -11.45 -4.38 4.38
N GLY A 80 -12.28 -5.21 3.75
CA GLY A 80 -13.43 -4.76 2.96
C GLY A 80 -14.46 -4.05 3.83
N ARG A 81 -15.47 -3.42 3.23
CA ARG A 81 -16.53 -2.67 3.91
C ARG A 81 -17.27 -3.53 4.93
N GLN A 82 -17.55 -4.79 4.60
CA GLN A 82 -18.24 -5.72 5.52
C GLN A 82 -17.34 -6.09 6.70
N GLU A 83 -16.08 -6.44 6.44
CA GLU A 83 -15.10 -6.76 7.49
C GLU A 83 -14.84 -5.55 8.39
N ARG A 84 -14.69 -4.34 7.82
CA ARG A 84 -14.56 -3.10 8.60
C ARG A 84 -15.73 -2.86 9.54
N ALA A 85 -16.95 -3.16 9.08
CA ALA A 85 -18.14 -3.04 9.92
C ALA A 85 -18.12 -4.05 11.08
N GLN A 86 -17.67 -5.28 10.83
CA GLN A 86 -17.52 -6.33 11.85
C GLN A 86 -16.40 -6.03 12.85
N LEU A 87 -15.27 -5.51 12.37
CA LEU A 87 -14.14 -5.06 13.19
C LEU A 87 -14.46 -3.78 13.99
N GLN A 88 -15.60 -3.13 13.68
CA GLN A 88 -15.96 -1.79 14.16
C GLN A 88 -14.78 -0.81 14.02
N SER A 89 -13.99 -0.96 12.95
CA SER A 89 -12.68 -0.32 12.83
C SER A 89 -12.77 0.95 12.00
N SER A 90 -13.24 2.03 12.62
CA SER A 90 -12.97 3.39 12.11
C SER A 90 -11.59 3.89 12.51
N SER A 91 -10.89 3.20 13.44
CA SER A 91 -9.57 3.61 13.94
C SER A 91 -8.42 2.99 13.15
N SER A 92 -7.38 3.80 12.92
CA SER A 92 -6.12 3.37 12.29
C SER A 92 -5.48 2.19 13.00
N VAL A 93 -5.49 2.18 14.33
CA VAL A 93 -4.88 1.12 15.15
C VAL A 93 -5.47 -0.26 14.85
N ARG A 94 -6.81 -0.37 14.73
CA ARG A 94 -7.45 -1.67 14.44
C ARG A 94 -7.16 -2.14 13.03
N ARG A 95 -7.09 -1.21 12.06
CA ARG A 95 -6.74 -1.53 10.67
C ARG A 95 -5.30 -2.01 10.56
N GLU A 96 -4.37 -1.30 11.19
CA GLU A 96 -2.96 -1.69 11.22
C GLU A 96 -2.73 -3.06 11.90
N GLY A 97 -3.47 -3.36 12.97
CA GLY A 97 -3.48 -4.71 13.56
C GLY A 97 -3.94 -5.78 12.57
N TYR A 98 -5.00 -5.52 11.80
CA TYR A 98 -5.44 -6.43 10.74
C TYR A 98 -4.37 -6.58 9.64
N TRP A 99 -3.72 -5.49 9.21
CA TRP A 99 -2.66 -5.57 8.21
C TRP A 99 -1.49 -6.45 8.69
N LEU A 100 -1.13 -6.34 9.96
CA LEU A 100 -0.11 -7.18 10.59
C LEU A 100 -0.50 -8.66 10.55
N GLU A 101 -1.77 -8.99 10.85
CA GLU A 101 -2.28 -10.36 10.75
C GLU A 101 -2.21 -10.91 9.32
N GLN A 102 -2.54 -10.08 8.31
CA GLN A 102 -2.42 -10.46 6.90
C GLN A 102 -0.97 -10.70 6.47
N LEU A 103 -0.02 -9.97 7.05
CA LEU A 103 1.41 -10.10 6.75
C LEU A 103 2.10 -11.25 7.51
N ALA A 104 1.50 -11.77 8.58
CA ALA A 104 2.11 -12.79 9.41
C ALA A 104 2.59 -14.04 8.63
N PRO A 105 1.86 -14.57 7.63
CA PRO A 105 2.33 -15.69 6.81
C PRO A 105 3.57 -15.39 5.96
N PHE A 106 3.95 -14.12 5.81
CA PHE A 106 5.03 -13.64 4.94
C PHE A 106 6.19 -13.00 5.73
N GLN A 107 6.24 -13.18 7.04
CA GLN A 107 7.27 -12.57 7.91
C GLN A 107 8.71 -12.95 7.52
N ASP A 108 8.89 -14.15 6.93
CA ASP A 108 10.18 -14.72 6.56
C ASP A 108 10.69 -14.26 5.18
N CYS A 109 9.91 -13.48 4.43
CA CYS A 109 10.34 -12.89 3.16
C CYS A 109 10.42 -11.36 3.21
N ALA A 110 11.02 -10.78 2.17
CA ALA A 110 11.00 -9.33 1.97
C ALA A 110 9.66 -8.93 1.36
N VAL A 111 8.93 -8.04 2.04
CA VAL A 111 7.64 -7.51 1.60
C VAL A 111 7.79 -6.04 1.27
N LEU A 112 7.33 -5.63 0.08
CA LEU A 112 7.14 -4.23 -0.24
C LEU A 112 5.69 -3.83 0.08
N PHE A 113 5.51 -3.05 1.14
CA PHE A 113 4.20 -2.66 1.66
C PHE A 113 3.90 -1.20 1.37
N VAL A 114 2.82 -0.93 0.64
CA VAL A 114 2.38 0.40 0.25
C VAL A 114 1.19 0.83 1.10
N CYS A 115 1.27 1.97 1.77
CA CYS A 115 0.16 2.50 2.56
C CYS A 115 -0.05 3.99 2.40
N GLY A 116 -1.22 4.47 2.84
CA GLY A 116 -1.47 5.89 2.93
C GLY A 116 -0.39 6.58 3.77
N GLU A 117 0.08 7.74 3.33
CA GLU A 117 1.13 8.50 4.02
C GLU A 117 0.87 8.63 5.53
N ASP A 118 -0.38 8.94 5.88
CA ASP A 118 -0.79 9.20 7.26
C ASP A 118 -0.58 7.98 8.17
N HIS A 119 -0.41 6.78 7.59
CA HIS A 119 -0.18 5.53 8.31
C HIS A 119 1.29 5.13 8.42
N VAL A 120 2.22 5.77 7.72
CA VAL A 120 3.64 5.34 7.73
C VAL A 120 4.21 5.36 9.15
N SER A 121 3.97 6.45 9.89
CA SER A 121 4.51 6.60 11.25
C SER A 121 3.84 5.68 12.27
N THR A 122 2.53 5.46 12.18
CA THR A 122 1.80 4.62 13.14
C THR A 122 2.05 3.15 12.85
N PHE A 123 2.06 2.75 11.58
CA PHE A 123 2.33 1.37 11.22
C PHE A 123 3.78 0.97 11.50
N GLN A 124 4.73 1.91 11.38
CA GLN A 124 6.10 1.70 11.90
C GLN A 124 6.10 1.29 13.38
N GLN A 125 5.34 2.00 14.22
CA GLN A 125 5.26 1.69 15.65
C GLN A 125 4.60 0.33 15.88
N THR A 126 3.56 0.01 15.10
CA THR A 126 2.88 -1.30 15.12
C THR A 126 3.86 -2.44 14.77
N LEU A 127 4.66 -2.30 13.71
CA LEU A 127 5.68 -3.28 13.32
C LEU A 127 6.78 -3.43 14.38
N ALA A 128 7.24 -2.31 14.96
CA ALA A 128 8.24 -2.32 16.02
C ALA A 128 7.73 -3.04 17.28
N ALA A 129 6.49 -2.77 17.69
CA ALA A 129 5.85 -3.42 18.82
C ALA A 129 5.67 -4.95 18.61
N ALA A 130 5.48 -5.36 17.35
CA ALA A 130 5.41 -6.78 16.96
C ALA A 130 6.80 -7.45 16.81
N GLY A 131 7.90 -6.71 16.99
CA GLY A 131 9.26 -7.22 16.82
C GLY A 131 9.65 -7.50 15.37
N LEU A 132 8.93 -6.95 14.39
CA LEU A 132 9.22 -7.13 12.98
C LEU A 132 10.23 -6.09 12.47
N ALA A 133 11.23 -6.56 11.72
CA ALA A 133 12.19 -5.68 11.05
C ALA A 133 11.50 -4.94 9.88
N PHE A 134 11.69 -3.62 9.83
CA PHE A 134 11.15 -2.78 8.76
C PHE A 134 12.16 -1.73 8.29
N CYS A 135 11.90 -1.16 7.11
CA CYS A 135 12.63 -0.02 6.56
C CYS A 135 11.65 0.89 5.79
N ILE A 136 11.67 2.19 6.03
CA ILE A 136 10.91 3.16 5.23
C ILE A 136 11.75 3.52 4.01
N LEU A 137 11.25 3.21 2.81
CA LEU A 137 11.95 3.49 1.57
C LEU A 137 11.66 4.90 1.04
N SER A 138 10.39 5.31 1.06
CA SER A 138 9.96 6.63 0.59
C SER A 138 8.59 7.00 1.14
N THR A 139 8.34 8.30 1.21
CA THR A 139 7.06 8.88 1.60
C THR A 139 6.64 9.97 0.61
N GLY A 140 5.39 10.43 0.67
CA GLY A 140 4.91 11.61 -0.05
C GLY A 140 4.55 11.41 -1.52
N TRP A 141 4.51 10.18 -2.02
CA TRP A 141 4.15 9.92 -3.41
C TRP A 141 2.71 10.37 -3.71
N GLY A 142 2.52 11.13 -4.79
CA GLY A 142 1.18 11.57 -5.20
C GLY A 142 0.59 12.76 -4.43
N LYS A 143 1.22 13.26 -3.35
CA LYS A 143 0.73 14.42 -2.57
C LYS A 143 0.49 15.66 -3.42
N CYS A 144 1.30 15.88 -4.46
CA CYS A 144 1.14 17.01 -5.39
C CYS A 144 -0.16 16.99 -6.22
N LEU A 145 -0.89 15.86 -6.23
CA LEU A 145 -2.19 15.74 -6.87
C LEU A 145 -3.35 16.22 -5.97
N ASN A 146 -3.12 16.31 -4.66
CA ASN A 146 -4.06 16.81 -3.65
C ASN A 146 -3.42 17.96 -2.86
N PRO A 147 -3.42 19.19 -3.39
CA PRO A 147 -2.80 20.34 -2.73
C PRO A 147 -3.45 20.73 -1.38
N THR A 148 -4.59 20.16 -1.03
CA THR A 148 -5.24 20.34 0.29
C THR A 148 -4.63 19.47 1.40
N ARG A 149 -3.74 18.53 1.07
CA ARG A 149 -3.02 17.65 2.00
C ARG A 149 -1.49 17.87 1.98
N ALA A 150 -1.05 18.97 1.35
CA ALA A 150 0.36 19.35 1.25
C ALA A 150 0.79 20.23 2.44
#